data_AF-A0A397FV67-F1
#
_entry.id   AF-A0A397FV67-F1
#
_cell.length_a   1.000
_cell.length_b   1.000
_cell.length_c   1.000
_cell.angle_alpha   90.00
_cell.angle_beta   90.00
_cell.angle_gamma   90.00
#
_symmetry.space_group_name_H-M   'P 1'
#
loop_
_entity.id
_entity.type
_entity.pdbx_description
1 polymer ?
#
loop_
_entity_poly.entity_id
_entity_poly.type
_entity_poly.pdbx_seq_one_letter_code
_entity_poly.pdbx_strand_id
1 'polypeptide(L)'
;GKLLLEVLAPVLSEHVALRMVLRDLPICVVDGHVVERPGHSYSWATFLDPNLPVRSTVRANVVQAVLQHPSWTMGATHVADVYKALQNAKDRHGRRALQLSDGSTRSLFKHLLYFCARYEIFDGPPVYVGPKVVVVHAFDHGICHQVFDMNTTDLGVLDLSGFIAANQMLGQWSAERHSAHRKTENDLAKWNHAFGHWDKDKNGQLNLNEFLGYCDHICGGQLKVAMKFMASHADYMREVR
;
A
#
# COMPACT_ATOMS: atom_id res chain seq x y z
N GLY A 1 11.06 20.22 -22.08
CA GLY A 1 10.31 19.77 -23.27
C GLY A 1 9.19 18.83 -22.83
N LYS A 2 8.14 18.69 -23.64
CA LYS A 2 7.03 17.74 -23.38
C LYS A 2 7.42 16.36 -23.89
N LEU A 3 7.08 15.28 -23.18
CA LEU A 3 7.35 13.92 -23.62
C LEU A 3 6.53 13.62 -24.88
N LEU A 4 7.11 12.87 -25.82
CA LEU A 4 6.35 12.36 -26.96
C LEU A 4 5.13 11.55 -26.51
N LEU A 5 5.26 10.83 -25.38
CA LEU A 5 4.17 10.12 -24.72
C LEU A 5 2.98 11.05 -24.40
N GLU A 6 3.27 12.25 -23.87
CA GLU A 6 2.24 13.23 -23.52
C GLU A 6 1.62 13.90 -24.75
N VAL A 7 2.35 13.96 -25.88
CA VAL A 7 1.82 14.49 -27.15
C VAL A 7 0.88 13.47 -27.80
N LEU A 8 1.23 12.19 -27.76
CA LEU A 8 0.48 11.12 -28.41
C LEU A 8 -0.64 10.53 -27.54
N ALA A 9 -0.71 10.87 -26.25
CA ALA A 9 -1.61 10.24 -25.28
C ALA A 9 -3.05 9.94 -25.77
N PRO A 10 -3.76 10.89 -26.43
CA PRO A 10 -5.13 10.65 -26.91
C PRO A 10 -5.28 9.55 -27.97
N VAL A 11 -4.19 9.25 -28.69
CA VAL A 11 -4.16 8.34 -29.84
C VAL A 11 -3.24 7.13 -29.63
N LEU A 12 -2.68 6.97 -28.42
CA LEU A 12 -1.81 5.84 -28.11
C LEU A 12 -2.57 4.51 -28.24
N SER A 13 -2.00 3.61 -29.05
CA SER A 13 -2.33 2.19 -29.00
C SER A 13 -1.50 1.49 -27.91
N GLU A 14 -1.97 0.33 -27.44
CA GLU A 14 -1.26 -0.49 -26.44
C GLU A 14 0.17 -0.80 -26.87
N HIS A 15 0.34 -1.21 -28.12
CA HIS A 15 1.65 -1.58 -28.66
C HIS A 15 2.65 -0.40 -28.63
N VAL A 16 2.21 0.78 -29.04
CA VAL A 16 3.06 1.98 -29.09
C VAL A 16 3.37 2.46 -27.67
N ALA A 17 2.35 2.53 -26.80
CA ALA A 17 2.52 2.93 -25.41
C ALA A 17 3.49 2.00 -24.66
N LEU A 18 3.32 0.68 -24.80
CA LEU A 18 4.21 -0.30 -24.17
C LEU A 18 5.67 -0.10 -24.59
N ARG A 19 5.95 0.05 -25.89
CA ARG A 19 7.31 0.28 -26.38
C ARG A 19 7.92 1.58 -25.86
N MET A 20 7.13 2.65 -25.81
CA MET A 20 7.59 3.94 -25.30
C MET A 20 7.93 3.87 -23.81
N VAL A 21 7.05 3.25 -23.01
CA VAL A 21 7.24 3.09 -21.56
C VAL A 21 8.44 2.17 -21.27
N LEU A 22 8.54 1.00 -21.90
CA LEU A 22 9.65 0.06 -21.70
C LEU A 22 11.00 0.70 -22.04
N ARG A 23 11.06 1.51 -23.12
CA ARG A 23 12.29 2.22 -23.51
C ARG A 23 12.69 3.26 -22.48
N ASP A 24 11.74 3.83 -21.75
CA ASP A 24 11.95 4.92 -20.80
C ASP A 24 11.71 4.57 -19.31
N LEU A 25 11.86 3.30 -18.94
CA LEU A 25 11.68 2.87 -17.54
C LEU A 25 12.68 3.52 -16.57
N PRO A 26 12.29 3.74 -15.31
CA PRO A 26 13.15 4.35 -14.28
C PRO A 26 14.19 3.38 -13.71
N ILE A 27 14.18 2.12 -14.14
CA ILE A 27 15.03 1.05 -13.60
C ILE A 27 15.63 0.21 -14.71
N CYS A 28 16.71 -0.49 -14.38
CA CYS A 28 17.19 -1.64 -15.12
C CYS A 28 17.61 -2.75 -14.14
N VAL A 29 17.89 -3.94 -14.68
CA VAL A 29 18.40 -5.06 -13.91
C VAL A 29 19.83 -5.34 -14.37
N VAL A 30 20.77 -5.31 -13.43
CA VAL A 30 22.20 -5.55 -13.65
C VAL A 30 22.64 -6.64 -12.67
N ASP A 31 23.15 -7.75 -13.20
CA ASP A 31 23.62 -8.89 -12.41
C ASP A 31 22.60 -9.40 -11.37
N GLY A 32 21.32 -9.48 -11.75
CA GLY A 32 20.26 -9.91 -10.84
C GLY A 32 19.67 -8.81 -9.96
N HIS A 33 20.32 -7.64 -9.88
CA HIS A 33 19.93 -6.55 -8.99
C HIS A 33 19.19 -5.43 -9.71
N VAL A 34 18.14 -4.92 -9.08
CA VAL A 34 17.38 -3.77 -9.58
C VAL A 34 18.13 -2.50 -9.24
N VAL A 35 18.44 -1.70 -10.25
CA VAL A 35 19.15 -0.43 -10.09
C VAL A 35 18.37 0.70 -10.75
N GLU A 36 18.50 1.91 -10.21
CA GLU A 36 17.91 3.11 -10.80
C GLU A 36 18.60 3.42 -12.14
N ARG A 37 17.80 3.79 -13.14
CA ARG A 37 18.30 4.15 -14.46
C ARG A 37 18.38 5.67 -14.60
N PRO A 38 19.57 6.29 -14.54
CA PRO A 38 19.69 7.73 -14.62
C PRO A 38 19.26 8.25 -15.99
N GLY A 39 18.78 9.49 -16.04
CA GLY A 39 18.44 10.18 -17.28
C GLY A 39 17.19 9.65 -18.00
N HIS A 40 16.38 8.80 -17.35
CA HIS A 40 15.04 8.49 -17.84
C HIS A 40 14.16 9.76 -17.84
N SER A 41 13.18 9.81 -18.72
CA SER A 41 12.33 10.98 -18.95
C SER A 41 11.01 10.92 -18.16
N TYR A 42 10.96 10.16 -17.06
CA TYR A 42 9.78 9.98 -16.20
C TYR A 42 8.53 9.42 -16.91
N SER A 43 8.69 8.72 -18.04
CA SER A 43 7.56 8.17 -18.81
C SER A 43 6.65 7.26 -17.98
N TRP A 44 7.22 6.41 -17.12
CA TRP A 44 6.48 5.49 -16.27
C TRP A 44 5.52 6.22 -15.33
N ALA A 45 6.04 7.12 -14.48
CA ALA A 45 5.23 7.88 -13.55
C ALA A 45 4.18 8.77 -14.27
N THR A 46 4.57 9.36 -15.41
CA THR A 46 3.66 10.15 -16.26
C THR A 46 2.55 9.29 -16.85
N PHE A 47 2.86 8.07 -17.31
CA PHE A 47 1.90 7.12 -17.88
C PHE A 47 0.94 6.56 -16.84
N LEU A 48 1.26 6.62 -15.55
CA LEU A 48 0.37 6.18 -14.50
C LEU A 48 -0.63 7.25 -14.06
N ASP A 49 -0.34 8.53 -14.30
CA ASP A 49 -1.22 9.64 -13.92
C ASP A 49 -2.54 9.60 -14.73
N PRO A 50 -3.72 9.42 -14.09
CA PRO A 50 -5.01 9.32 -14.78
C PRO A 50 -5.40 10.61 -15.51
N ASN A 51 -4.77 11.76 -15.20
CA ASN A 51 -4.99 13.01 -15.91
C ASN A 51 -4.38 13.02 -17.32
N LEU A 52 -3.43 12.11 -17.61
CA LEU A 52 -2.91 11.92 -18.95
C LEU A 52 -4.05 11.32 -19.82
N PRO A 53 -4.39 11.87 -20.99
CA PRO A 53 -5.56 11.45 -21.77
C PRO A 53 -5.35 10.14 -22.55
N VAL A 54 -4.88 9.08 -21.87
CA VAL A 54 -4.79 7.72 -22.42
C VAL A 54 -6.04 6.95 -22.02
N ARG A 55 -6.61 6.19 -22.97
CA ARG A 55 -7.77 5.31 -22.70
C ARG A 55 -7.45 4.37 -21.53
N SER A 56 -8.39 4.22 -20.59
CA SER A 56 -8.20 3.42 -19.38
C SER A 56 -7.83 1.96 -19.67
N THR A 57 -8.44 1.34 -20.68
CA THR A 57 -8.11 -0.02 -21.14
C THR A 57 -6.68 -0.14 -21.64
N VAL A 58 -6.24 0.83 -22.45
CA VAL A 58 -4.85 0.89 -22.95
C VAL A 58 -3.87 1.02 -21.79
N ARG A 59 -4.17 1.89 -20.82
CA ARG A 59 -3.33 2.07 -19.64
C ARG A 59 -3.23 0.78 -18.82
N ALA A 60 -4.36 0.17 -18.47
CA ALA A 60 -4.39 -1.06 -17.68
C ALA A 60 -3.59 -2.19 -18.36
N ASN A 61 -3.81 -2.41 -19.65
CA ASN A 61 -3.13 -3.46 -20.42
C ASN A 61 -1.61 -3.21 -20.50
N VAL A 62 -1.18 -1.97 -20.71
CA VAL A 62 0.25 -1.62 -20.75
C VAL A 62 0.90 -1.76 -19.37
N VAL A 63 0.24 -1.30 -18.30
CA VAL A 63 0.74 -1.46 -16.93
C VAL A 63 0.93 -2.94 -16.59
N GLN A 64 -0.08 -3.76 -16.89
CA GLN A 64 0.01 -5.20 -16.69
C GLN A 64 1.15 -5.82 -17.52
N ALA A 65 1.27 -5.45 -18.80
CA ALA A 65 2.32 -5.95 -19.68
C ALA A 65 3.74 -5.53 -19.23
N VAL A 66 3.90 -4.31 -18.70
CA VAL A 66 5.15 -3.86 -18.08
C VAL A 66 5.46 -4.69 -16.85
N LEU A 67 4.51 -4.88 -15.93
CA LEU A 67 4.74 -5.62 -14.68
C LEU A 67 4.97 -7.12 -14.93
N GLN A 68 4.41 -7.68 -16.00
CA GLN A 68 4.58 -9.08 -16.41
C GLN A 68 5.70 -9.27 -17.44
N HIS A 69 6.52 -8.25 -17.70
CA HIS A 69 7.53 -8.33 -18.74
C HIS A 69 8.58 -9.42 -18.43
N PRO A 70 8.88 -10.35 -19.36
CA PRO A 70 9.75 -11.50 -19.10
C PRO A 70 11.17 -11.14 -18.62
N SER A 71 11.66 -9.94 -18.93
CA SER A 71 12.98 -9.48 -18.47
C SER A 71 13.09 -9.39 -16.95
N TRP A 72 11.97 -9.29 -16.22
CA TRP A 72 12.00 -9.24 -14.76
C TRP A 72 12.24 -10.60 -14.15
N THR A 73 11.46 -11.60 -14.55
CA THR A 73 11.56 -12.96 -14.01
C THR A 73 12.81 -13.68 -14.49
N MET A 74 13.31 -13.34 -15.69
CA MET A 74 14.56 -13.89 -16.21
C MET A 74 15.81 -13.13 -15.73
N GLY A 75 15.66 -11.85 -15.41
CA GLY A 75 16.79 -10.96 -15.15
C GLY A 75 17.05 -10.69 -13.68
N ALA A 76 16.02 -10.59 -12.83
CA ALA A 76 16.15 -10.19 -11.44
C ALA A 76 16.13 -11.39 -10.49
N THR A 77 16.99 -11.37 -9.48
CA THR A 77 17.02 -12.38 -8.42
C THR A 77 15.73 -12.39 -7.61
N HIS A 78 15.17 -11.20 -7.34
CA HIS A 78 13.90 -11.03 -6.64
C HIS A 78 12.99 -10.09 -7.44
N VAL A 79 11.98 -10.65 -8.11
CA VAL A 79 11.02 -9.87 -8.90
C VAL A 79 10.26 -8.83 -8.06
N ALA A 80 10.09 -9.08 -6.76
CA ALA A 80 9.48 -8.12 -5.84
C ALA A 80 10.24 -6.78 -5.78
N ASP A 81 11.56 -6.80 -5.95
CA ASP A 81 12.37 -5.57 -5.96
C ASP A 81 12.09 -4.72 -7.20
N VAL A 82 11.74 -5.35 -8.33
CA VAL A 82 11.31 -4.65 -9.54
C VAL A 82 10.01 -3.90 -9.25
N TYR A 83 9.03 -4.59 -8.64
CA TYR A 83 7.75 -3.98 -8.29
C TYR A 83 7.92 -2.86 -7.26
N LYS A 84 8.77 -3.07 -6.23
CA LYS A 84 9.09 -2.07 -5.20
C LYS A 84 9.71 -0.83 -5.84
N ALA A 85 10.62 -0.99 -6.79
CA ALA A 85 11.26 0.13 -7.47
C ALA A 85 10.29 0.86 -8.42
N LEU A 86 9.47 0.13 -9.18
CA LEU A 86 8.50 0.72 -10.11
C LEU A 86 7.40 1.51 -9.39
N GLN A 87 6.90 1.05 -8.24
CA GLN A 87 5.90 1.80 -7.48
C GLN A 87 6.46 3.07 -6.83
N ASN A 88 7.75 3.04 -6.44
CA ASN A 88 8.45 4.14 -5.77
C ASN A 88 9.13 5.11 -6.74
N ALA A 89 9.23 4.77 -8.02
CA ALA A 89 9.74 5.65 -9.05
C ALA A 89 9.04 7.01 -9.01
N LYS A 90 9.81 8.08 -9.14
CA LYS A 90 9.29 9.44 -9.01
C LYS A 90 9.00 10.04 -10.38
N ASP A 91 8.07 10.99 -10.43
CA ASP A 91 7.93 11.90 -11.56
C ASP A 91 8.92 13.07 -11.46
N ARG A 92 8.86 13.99 -12.43
CA ARG A 92 9.68 15.21 -12.46
C ARG A 92 9.47 16.15 -11.26
N HIS A 93 8.41 15.94 -10.47
CA HIS A 93 8.05 16.73 -9.29
C HIS A 93 8.34 15.98 -7.99
N GLY A 94 8.96 14.79 -8.05
CA GLY A 94 9.29 13.99 -6.89
C GLY A 94 8.13 13.15 -6.33
N ARG A 95 6.97 13.15 -6.98
CA ARG A 95 5.78 12.37 -6.58
C ARG A 95 5.96 10.92 -6.99
N ARG A 96 5.62 9.97 -6.11
CA ARG A 96 5.78 8.53 -6.40
C ARG A 96 4.75 8.06 -7.42
N ALA A 97 5.15 7.14 -8.29
CA ALA A 97 4.31 6.53 -9.31
C ALA A 97 3.03 5.93 -8.73
N LEU A 98 3.12 5.23 -7.59
CA LEU A 98 1.95 4.70 -6.90
C LEU A 98 0.96 5.80 -6.46
N GLN A 99 1.46 6.96 -6.00
CA GLN A 99 0.63 8.09 -5.58
C GLN A 99 -0.11 8.73 -6.75
N LEU A 100 0.48 8.69 -7.95
CA LEU A 100 -0.14 9.22 -9.18
C LEU A 100 -1.16 8.25 -9.79
N SER A 101 -0.93 6.95 -9.62
CA SER A 101 -1.72 5.91 -10.28
C SER A 101 -3.18 5.86 -9.84
N ASP A 102 -4.06 5.32 -10.68
CA ASP A 102 -5.46 5.06 -10.34
C ASP A 102 -5.67 3.91 -9.35
N GLY A 103 -6.91 3.73 -8.87
CA GLY A 103 -7.25 2.71 -7.87
C GLY A 103 -6.96 1.28 -8.33
N SER A 104 -7.23 0.96 -9.59
CA SER A 104 -6.96 -0.37 -10.17
C SER A 104 -5.48 -0.69 -10.22
N THR A 105 -4.65 0.27 -10.61
CA THR A 105 -3.19 0.11 -10.67
C THR A 105 -2.60 -0.04 -9.28
N ARG A 106 -3.06 0.76 -8.31
CA ARG A 106 -2.65 0.61 -6.90
C ARG A 106 -3.01 -0.78 -6.38
N SER A 107 -4.21 -1.27 -6.71
CA SER A 107 -4.64 -2.63 -6.35
C SER A 107 -3.72 -3.69 -6.96
N LEU A 108 -3.39 -3.57 -8.25
CA LEU A 108 -2.46 -4.50 -8.92
C LEU A 108 -1.09 -4.56 -8.22
N PHE A 109 -0.50 -3.42 -7.88
CA PHE A 109 0.75 -3.38 -7.13
C PHE A 109 0.64 -4.09 -5.78
N LYS A 110 -0.44 -3.85 -5.02
CA LYS A 110 -0.67 -4.54 -3.74
C LYS A 110 -0.68 -6.06 -3.91
N HIS A 111 -1.36 -6.58 -4.93
CA HIS A 111 -1.43 -8.02 -5.21
C HIS A 111 -0.06 -8.63 -5.58
N LEU A 112 0.81 -7.85 -6.22
CA LEU A 112 2.14 -8.31 -6.63
C LEU A 112 3.18 -8.22 -5.50
N LEU A 113 3.01 -7.29 -4.57
CA LEU A 113 4.00 -6.97 -3.54
C LEU A 113 3.70 -7.60 -2.18
N TYR A 114 2.43 -7.68 -1.81
CA TYR A 114 2.03 -8.00 -0.45
C TYR A 114 1.36 -9.36 -0.38
N PHE A 115 1.65 -10.10 0.69
CA PHE A 115 0.97 -11.34 1.00
C PHE A 115 -0.52 -11.06 1.21
N CYS A 116 -1.38 -11.81 0.49
CA CYS A 116 -2.82 -11.57 0.41
C CYS A 116 -3.19 -10.11 0.05
N ALA A 117 -2.36 -9.43 -0.76
CA ALA A 117 -2.52 -8.03 -1.15
C ALA A 117 -2.60 -7.02 0.03
N ARG A 118 -2.14 -7.43 1.22
CA ARG A 118 -2.34 -6.67 2.46
C ARG A 118 -1.10 -6.62 3.36
N TYR A 119 -0.38 -7.73 3.48
CA TYR A 119 0.70 -7.86 4.44
C TYR A 119 2.07 -7.76 3.76
N GLU A 120 2.86 -6.78 4.17
CA GLU A 120 4.28 -6.69 3.78
C GLU A 120 5.12 -7.40 4.85
N ILE A 121 5.51 -8.65 4.56
CA ILE A 121 6.34 -9.46 5.46
C ILE A 121 7.75 -8.87 5.48
N PHE A 122 8.34 -8.76 6.67
CA PHE A 122 9.68 -8.21 6.82
C PHE A 122 10.73 -9.19 6.30
N ASP A 123 11.75 -8.67 5.62
CA ASP A 123 12.88 -9.46 5.10
C ASP A 123 13.83 -9.99 6.20
N GLY A 124 13.56 -9.67 7.48
CA GLY A 124 14.36 -10.08 8.64
C GLY A 124 14.06 -11.50 9.14
N PRO A 125 14.81 -11.98 10.15
CA PRO A 125 14.58 -13.31 10.73
C PRO A 125 13.18 -13.40 11.33
N PRO A 126 12.57 -14.61 11.35
CA PRO A 126 11.32 -14.82 12.07
C PRO A 126 11.46 -14.47 13.56
N VAL A 127 10.38 -13.96 14.13
CA VAL A 127 10.24 -13.71 15.58
C VAL A 127 10.33 -15.02 16.36
N TYR A 128 9.76 -16.09 15.81
CA TYR A 128 9.79 -17.42 16.41
C TYR A 128 9.71 -18.50 15.34
N VAL A 129 10.46 -19.58 15.53
CA VAL A 129 10.40 -20.79 14.70
C VAL A 129 10.24 -21.99 15.63
N GLY A 130 9.13 -22.71 15.49
CA GLY A 130 8.87 -23.96 16.19
C GLY A 130 8.55 -25.09 15.20
N PRO A 131 8.38 -26.34 15.68
CA PRO A 131 8.20 -27.50 14.80
C PRO A 131 6.98 -27.43 13.87
N LYS A 132 5.97 -26.63 14.22
CA LYS A 132 4.70 -26.52 13.49
C LYS A 132 4.26 -25.08 13.23
N VAL A 133 5.12 -24.11 13.53
CA VAL A 133 4.74 -22.71 13.51
C VAL A 133 5.93 -21.81 13.22
N VAL A 134 5.70 -20.79 12.41
CA VAL A 134 6.63 -19.70 12.20
C VAL A 134 5.89 -18.38 12.48
N VAL A 135 6.50 -17.50 13.27
CA VAL A 135 5.97 -16.16 13.53
C VAL A 135 6.90 -15.14 12.92
N VAL A 136 6.38 -14.22 12.12
CA VAL A 136 7.15 -13.14 11.48
C VAL A 136 6.50 -11.80 11.78
N HIS A 137 7.27 -10.72 11.62
CA HIS A 137 6.69 -9.38 11.57
C HIS A 137 6.24 -9.04 10.15
N ALA A 138 5.15 -8.29 10.08
CA ALA A 138 4.67 -7.72 8.83
C ALA A 138 4.06 -6.33 9.08
N PHE A 139 4.00 -5.49 8.05
CA PHE A 139 3.09 -4.35 8.03
C PHE A 139 1.74 -4.78 7.47
N ASP A 140 0.67 -4.45 8.18
CA ASP A 140 -0.71 -4.56 7.70
C ASP A 140 -1.15 -3.22 7.09
N HIS A 141 -1.26 -3.21 5.76
CA HIS A 141 -1.69 -2.04 4.98
C HIS A 141 -3.22 -1.88 4.89
N GLY A 142 -4.00 -2.82 5.42
CA GLY A 142 -5.47 -2.84 5.36
C GLY A 142 -6.15 -2.56 6.70
N ILE A 143 -5.41 -2.59 7.81
CA ILE A 143 -5.97 -2.56 9.16
C ILE A 143 -6.78 -1.30 9.45
N CYS A 144 -6.35 -0.13 8.99
CA CYS A 144 -7.04 1.12 9.26
C CYS A 144 -8.43 1.14 8.60
N HIS A 145 -8.53 0.63 7.37
CA HIS A 145 -9.81 0.52 6.69
C HIS A 145 -10.72 -0.49 7.38
N GLN A 146 -10.18 -1.66 7.75
CA GLN A 146 -10.95 -2.67 8.47
C GLN A 146 -11.49 -2.14 9.81
N VAL A 147 -10.65 -1.44 10.56
CA VAL A 147 -11.05 -0.87 11.85
C VAL A 147 -12.09 0.24 11.68
N PHE A 148 -11.99 1.05 10.61
CA PHE A 148 -13.05 2.00 10.26
C PHE A 148 -14.38 1.26 10.05
N ASP A 149 -14.41 0.29 9.13
CA ASP A 149 -15.63 -0.46 8.77
C ASP A 149 -16.24 -1.20 9.97
N MET A 150 -15.41 -1.69 10.90
CA MET A 150 -15.88 -2.38 12.12
C MET A 150 -16.49 -1.45 13.17
N ASN A 151 -16.23 -0.15 13.10
CA ASN A 151 -16.65 0.81 14.13
C ASN A 151 -17.54 1.94 13.58
N THR A 152 -17.85 1.93 12.28
CA THR A 152 -18.77 2.91 11.68
C THR A 152 -20.20 2.69 12.15
N THR A 153 -20.92 3.80 12.25
CA THR A 153 -22.38 3.80 12.38
C THR A 153 -23.05 3.28 11.11
N ASP A 154 -24.37 3.05 11.15
CA ASP A 154 -25.18 2.65 9.98
C ASP A 154 -25.11 3.64 8.81
N LEU A 155 -24.66 4.87 9.05
CA LEU A 155 -24.45 5.91 8.05
C LEU A 155 -23.07 5.83 7.36
N GLY A 156 -22.22 4.87 7.74
CA GLY A 156 -20.88 4.69 7.16
C GLY A 156 -19.85 5.71 7.64
N VAL A 157 -20.05 6.28 8.83
CA VAL A 157 -19.17 7.31 9.44
C VAL A 157 -18.80 6.91 10.87
N LEU A 158 -17.67 7.43 11.36
CA LEU A 158 -17.25 7.26 12.75
C LEU A 158 -17.71 8.44 13.60
N ASP A 159 -18.55 8.19 14.60
CA ASP A 159 -18.74 9.15 15.69
C ASP A 159 -17.57 9.06 16.70
N LEU A 160 -17.61 9.88 17.75
CA LEU A 160 -16.56 9.90 18.77
C LEU A 160 -16.39 8.53 19.46
N SER A 161 -17.49 7.80 19.68
CA SER A 161 -17.47 6.48 20.31
C SER A 161 -16.77 5.46 19.40
N GLY A 162 -17.15 5.40 18.13
CA GLY A 162 -16.53 4.56 17.11
C GLY A 162 -15.06 4.89 16.93
N PHE A 163 -14.67 6.17 16.92
CA PHE A 163 -13.27 6.59 16.84
C PHE A 163 -12.43 6.12 18.04
N ILE A 164 -12.99 6.19 19.26
CA ILE A 164 -12.33 5.69 20.46
C ILE A 164 -12.17 4.17 20.41
N ALA A 165 -13.20 3.44 19.97
CA ALA A 165 -13.15 1.99 19.81
C ALA A 165 -12.12 1.57 18.75
N ALA A 166 -12.10 2.27 17.62
CA ALA A 166 -11.12 2.07 16.56
C ALA A 166 -9.67 2.22 17.06
N ASN A 167 -9.38 3.27 17.83
CA ASN A 167 -8.05 3.48 18.39
C ASN A 167 -7.63 2.41 19.39
N GLN A 168 -8.57 1.87 20.16
CA GLN A 168 -8.30 0.76 21.07
C GLN A 168 -7.90 -0.50 20.29
N MET A 169 -8.60 -0.82 19.20
CA MET A 169 -8.27 -1.96 18.35
C MET A 169 -6.89 -1.81 17.72
N LEU A 170 -6.58 -0.63 17.16
CA LEU A 170 -5.25 -0.34 16.59
C LEU A 170 -4.13 -0.47 17.65
N GLY A 171 -4.41 -0.06 18.89
CA GLY A 171 -3.48 -0.23 20.01
C GLY A 171 -3.25 -1.69 20.36
N GLN A 172 -4.32 -2.47 20.50
CA GLN A 172 -4.26 -3.89 20.89
C GLN A 172 -3.55 -4.77 19.85
N TRP A 173 -3.74 -4.47 18.56
CA TRP A 173 -3.21 -5.27 17.46
C TRP A 173 -1.79 -4.89 17.04
N SER A 174 -1.24 -3.82 17.59
CA SER A 174 0.14 -3.42 17.32
C SER A 174 1.12 -4.36 18.01
N ALA A 175 2.05 -4.93 17.24
CA ALA A 175 3.15 -5.73 17.78
C ALA A 175 4.13 -4.93 18.65
N GLU A 176 4.12 -3.59 18.53
CA GLU A 176 4.99 -2.70 19.31
C GLU A 176 4.29 -2.16 20.56
N ARG A 177 2.95 -2.17 20.58
CA ARG A 177 2.15 -1.78 21.74
C ARG A 177 1.66 -3.02 22.48
N HIS A 178 2.58 -3.89 22.88
CA HIS A 178 2.34 -4.90 23.91
C HIS A 178 2.23 -4.24 25.29
N SER A 179 1.15 -3.50 25.51
CA SER A 179 0.66 -3.32 26.86
C SER A 179 -0.85 -3.39 26.80
N ALA A 180 -1.41 -4.15 27.73
CA ALA A 180 -2.79 -4.02 28.14
C ALA A 180 -2.99 -2.61 28.73
N HIS A 181 -2.91 -1.56 27.90
CA HIS A 181 -3.22 -0.20 28.27
C HIS A 181 -4.73 -0.15 28.52
N ARG A 182 -5.09 -0.44 29.78
CA ARG A 182 -6.32 0.06 30.37
C ARG A 182 -6.37 1.56 30.07
N LYS A 183 -7.54 2.03 29.60
CA LYS A 183 -7.85 3.45 29.40
C LYS A 183 -7.19 4.28 30.50
N THR A 184 -6.18 5.07 30.16
CA THR A 184 -5.84 6.19 31.02
C THR A 184 -6.73 7.36 30.62
N GLU A 185 -7.18 8.17 31.58
CA GLU A 185 -7.95 9.40 31.29
C GLU A 185 -7.19 10.30 30.30
N ASN A 186 -5.86 10.24 30.33
CA ASN A 186 -4.96 10.94 29.42
C ASN A 186 -5.14 10.48 27.95
N ASP A 187 -5.39 9.19 27.69
CA ASP A 187 -5.62 8.69 26.33
C ASP A 187 -6.99 9.13 25.78
N LEU A 188 -8.02 9.15 26.65
CA LEU A 188 -9.35 9.61 26.26
C LEU A 188 -9.34 11.10 25.91
N ALA A 189 -8.65 11.92 26.70
CA ALA A 189 -8.48 13.35 26.42
C ALA A 189 -7.74 13.59 25.10
N LYS A 190 -6.66 12.82 24.84
CA LYS A 190 -5.93 12.87 23.57
C LYS A 190 -6.80 12.48 22.38
N TRP A 191 -7.61 11.43 22.51
CA TRP A 191 -8.50 10.99 21.43
C TRP A 191 -9.64 11.98 21.20
N ASN A 192 -10.23 12.56 22.25
CA ASN A 192 -11.23 13.63 22.09
C ASN A 192 -10.65 14.83 21.34
N HIS A 193 -9.44 15.26 21.72
CA HIS A 193 -8.76 16.35 21.02
C HIS A 193 -8.42 15.99 19.57
N ALA A 194 -7.93 14.77 19.31
CA ALA A 194 -7.64 14.29 17.97
C ALA A 194 -8.90 14.23 17.10
N PHE A 195 -10.00 13.69 17.63
CA PHE A 195 -11.29 13.66 16.95
C PHE A 195 -11.71 15.07 16.52
N GLY A 196 -11.72 16.02 17.46
CA GLY A 196 -12.05 17.41 17.17
C GLY A 196 -11.08 18.09 16.18
N HIS A 197 -9.84 17.61 16.04
CA HIS A 197 -8.90 18.13 15.04
C HIS A 197 -9.13 17.55 13.63
N TRP A 198 -9.51 16.27 13.56
CA TRP A 198 -9.68 15.54 12.30
C TRP A 198 -11.09 15.63 11.72
N ASP A 199 -12.09 15.95 12.54
CA ASP A 199 -13.43 16.37 12.11
C ASP A 199 -13.29 17.76 11.48
N LYS A 200 -13.11 17.81 10.15
CA LYS A 200 -12.76 19.05 9.45
C LYS A 200 -13.97 19.95 9.25
N ASP A 201 -15.15 19.37 9.06
CA ASP A 201 -16.40 20.09 8.83
C ASP A 201 -17.19 20.37 10.13
N LYS A 202 -16.73 19.85 11.27
CA LYS A 202 -17.32 20.04 12.60
C LYS A 202 -18.72 19.45 12.72
N ASN A 203 -18.99 18.38 11.98
CA ASN A 203 -20.28 17.72 12.00
C ASN A 203 -20.40 16.68 13.14
N GLY A 204 -19.34 16.47 13.92
CA GLY A 204 -19.29 15.49 15.01
C GLY A 204 -19.05 14.05 14.55
N GLN A 205 -18.58 13.85 13.31
CA GLN A 205 -18.35 12.57 12.67
C GLN A 205 -17.07 12.64 11.82
N LEU A 206 -16.44 11.49 11.59
CA LEU A 206 -15.34 11.35 10.63
C LEU A 206 -15.78 10.46 9.47
N ASN A 207 -15.58 10.95 8.25
CA ASN A 207 -15.63 10.09 7.08
C ASN A 207 -14.33 9.27 6.93
N LEU A 208 -14.34 8.30 6.00
CA LEU A 208 -13.20 7.42 5.76
C LEU A 208 -11.90 8.20 5.45
N ASN A 209 -11.96 9.27 4.67
CA ASN A 209 -10.76 10.01 4.30
C ASN A 209 -10.16 10.77 5.49
N GLU A 210 -11.00 11.34 6.36
CA GLU A 210 -10.54 12.00 7.58
C GLU A 210 -9.89 11.00 8.54
N PHE A 211 -10.51 9.83 8.70
CA PHE A 211 -9.95 8.78 9.55
C PHE A 211 -8.66 8.19 8.98
N LEU A 212 -8.57 7.94 7.68
CA LEU A 212 -7.34 7.47 7.05
C LEU A 212 -6.22 8.52 7.14
N GLY A 213 -6.56 9.81 7.02
CA GLY A 213 -5.62 10.90 7.26
C GLY A 213 -5.08 10.91 8.70
N TYR A 214 -5.96 10.66 9.68
CA TYR A 214 -5.55 10.45 11.06
C TYR A 214 -4.59 9.26 11.21
N CYS A 215 -4.93 8.10 10.65
CA CYS A 215 -4.08 6.90 10.69
C CYS A 215 -2.72 7.11 10.01
N ASP A 216 -2.68 7.83 8.89
CA ASP A 216 -1.42 8.22 8.23
C ASP A 216 -0.54 9.05 9.18
N HIS A 217 -1.14 10.00 9.90
CA HIS A 217 -0.42 10.81 10.86
C HIS A 217 0.13 10.03 12.06
N ILE A 218 -0.62 9.06 12.61
CA ILE A 218 -0.21 8.36 13.83
C ILE A 218 0.66 7.12 13.61
N CYS A 219 0.55 6.47 12.45
CA CYS A 219 1.26 5.23 12.17
C CYS A 219 1.66 5.06 10.68
N GLY A 220 1.58 6.11 9.87
CA GLY A 220 1.93 6.05 8.45
C GLY A 220 0.97 5.20 7.62
N GLY A 221 -0.27 5.04 8.10
CA GLY A 221 -1.35 4.35 7.37
C GLY A 221 -1.28 2.82 7.42
N GLN A 222 -0.29 2.28 8.12
CA GLN A 222 -0.05 0.84 8.29
C GLN A 222 0.27 0.51 9.75
N LEU A 223 0.13 -0.76 10.14
CA LEU A 223 0.46 -1.20 11.48
C LEU A 223 1.41 -2.39 11.45
N LYS A 224 2.45 -2.36 12.27
CA LYS A 224 3.29 -3.55 12.46
C LYS A 224 2.56 -4.58 13.31
N VAL A 225 2.42 -5.78 12.76
CA VAL A 225 1.72 -6.92 13.37
C VAL A 225 2.66 -8.12 13.46
N ALA A 226 2.26 -9.12 14.26
CA ALA A 226 2.88 -10.44 14.25
C ALA A 226 1.97 -11.40 13.48
N MET A 227 2.52 -12.02 12.43
CA MET A 227 1.81 -13.03 11.63
C MET A 227 2.28 -14.42 12.02
N LYS A 228 1.35 -15.29 12.40
CA LYS A 228 1.60 -16.68 12.80
C LYS A 228 1.17 -17.63 11.67
N PHE A 229 2.16 -18.28 11.05
CA PHE A 229 1.96 -19.30 10.03
C PHE A 229 1.98 -20.69 10.67
N MET A 230 0.95 -21.49 10.41
CA MET A 230 0.80 -22.84 10.95
C MET A 230 1.13 -23.87 9.88
N ALA A 231 1.87 -24.94 10.25
CA ALA A 231 2.32 -25.96 9.32
C ALA A 231 1.17 -26.80 8.74
N SER A 232 0.03 -26.88 9.42
CA SER A 232 -1.15 -27.57 8.93
C SER A 232 -2.45 -26.89 9.38
N HIS A 233 -3.52 -27.12 8.63
CA HIS A 233 -4.87 -26.68 9.02
C HIS A 233 -5.28 -27.24 10.39
N ALA A 234 -4.89 -28.48 10.72
CA ALA A 234 -5.18 -29.09 12.02
C ALA A 234 -4.43 -28.43 13.18
N ASP A 235 -3.23 -27.88 12.95
CA ASP A 235 -2.53 -27.08 13.96
C ASP A 235 -3.21 -25.72 14.15
N TYR A 236 -3.64 -25.07 13.05
CA TYR A 236 -4.41 -23.83 13.10
C TYR A 236 -5.71 -23.99 13.89
N MET A 237 -6.51 -25.02 13.60
CA MET A 237 -7.80 -25.24 14.26
C MET A 237 -7.68 -25.54 15.77
N ARG A 238 -6.49 -25.94 16.25
CA ARG A 238 -6.22 -26.12 17.69
C ARG A 238 -5.87 -24.81 18.39
N GLU A 239 -5.33 -23.84 17.67
CA GLU A 239 -4.93 -22.53 18.20
C GLU A 239 -6.11 -21.56 18.33
N VAL A 240 -7.05 -21.59 17.38
CA VAL A 240 -8.18 -20.65 17.32
C VAL A 240 -9.43 -21.07 18.11
N ARG A 241 -9.32 -22.16 18.89
CA ARG A 241 -10.37 -22.61 19.82
C ARG A 241 -10.14 -22.01 21.19
#